data_AF-A0A963RP96-F1
#
_entry.id   AF-A0A963RP96-F1
#
_cell.length_a   1.000
_cell.length_b   1.000
_cell.length_c   1.000
_cell.angle_alpha   90.00
_cell.angle_beta   90.00
_cell.angle_gamma   90.00
#
_symmetry.space_group_name_H-M   'P 1'
#
loop_
_entity.id
_entity.type
_entity.pdbx_description
1 polymer ?
#
loop_
_entity_poly.entity_id
_entity_poly.type
_entity_poly.pdbx_seq_one_letter_code
_entity_poly.pdbx_strand_id
1 'polypeptide(L)' 'MAGETAKVDPMHQFTIEPVLGADWNIAGHSIAFTNSALWMLITAVVLWLFMLGGMKRQLVPGRWQMA' A
#
# COMPACT_ATOMS: atom_id res chain seq x y z
N MET A 1 24.12 21.53 -20.25
CA MET A 1 25.05 21.16 -19.16
C MET A 1 24.30 20.20 -18.26
N ALA A 2 24.58 18.90 -18.39
CA ALA A 2 24.01 17.88 -17.53
C ALA A 2 24.52 18.12 -16.10
N GLY A 3 23.60 18.36 -15.18
CA GLY A 3 23.93 18.49 -13.76
C GLY A 3 24.49 17.17 -13.25
N GLU A 4 25.61 17.27 -12.55
CA GLU A 4 26.32 16.16 -11.93
C GLU A 4 25.37 15.25 -11.16
N THR A 5 25.49 13.94 -11.38
CA THR A 5 24.81 12.92 -10.59
C THR A 5 25.19 13.10 -9.13
N ALA A 6 24.27 13.65 -8.33
CA ALA A 6 24.42 13.63 -6.90
C ALA A 6 24.63 12.18 -6.45
N LYS A 7 25.62 11.95 -5.58
CA LYS A 7 25.97 10.64 -5.00
C LYS A 7 24.79 9.93 -4.31
N VAL A 8 23.70 10.66 -4.07
CA VAL A 8 22.41 10.17 -3.57
C VAL A 8 21.37 10.57 -4.61
N ASP A 9 20.67 9.58 -5.17
CA ASP A 9 19.50 9.81 -6.02
C ASP A 9 18.24 9.90 -5.13
N PRO A 10 17.69 11.11 -4.90
CA PRO A 10 16.52 11.30 -4.06
C PRO A 10 15.23 10.79 -4.73
N MET A 11 15.27 10.22 -5.94
CA MET A 11 14.10 9.60 -6.56
C MET A 11 14.03 8.10 -6.36
N HIS A 12 15.12 7.48 -5.91
CA HIS A 12 15.16 6.05 -5.63
C HIS A 12 14.08 5.64 -4.60
N GLN A 13 13.78 6.44 -3.58
CA GLN A 13 12.78 6.03 -2.58
C GLN A 13 11.33 5.95 -3.10
N PHE A 14 11.07 6.38 -4.34
CA PHE A 14 9.76 6.31 -4.97
C PHE A 14 9.70 5.30 -6.12
N THR A 15 10.74 4.48 -6.31
CA THR A 15 10.73 3.46 -7.35
C THR A 15 9.65 2.42 -7.05
N ILE A 16 8.91 2.03 -8.11
CA ILE A 16 7.93 0.96 -8.04
C ILE A 16 8.57 -0.27 -8.67
N GLU A 17 8.68 -1.33 -7.89
CA GLU A 17 9.32 -2.57 -8.30
C GLU A 17 8.36 -3.74 -8.09
N PRO A 18 8.33 -4.70 -9.04
CA PRO A 18 7.57 -5.93 -8.87
C PRO A 18 8.22 -6.78 -7.77
N VAL A 19 7.42 -7.15 -6.77
CA VAL A 19 7.80 -8.05 -5.67
C VAL A 19 7.46 -9.50 -6.03
N LEU A 20 6.33 -9.72 -6.71
CA LEU A 20 5.92 -11.03 -7.22
C LEU A 20 5.37 -10.90 -8.63
N GLY A 21 5.61 -11.92 -9.47
CA GLY A 21 4.97 -12.02 -10.78
C GLY A 21 5.40 -10.95 -11.77
N ALA A 22 6.69 -10.61 -11.82
CA ALA A 22 7.23 -9.60 -12.75
C ALA A 22 6.82 -9.89 -14.22
N ASP A 23 6.75 -11.17 -14.60
CA ASP A 23 6.37 -11.60 -15.95
C ASP A 23 4.86 -11.80 -16.14
N TRP A 24 4.06 -11.58 -15.10
CA TRP A 24 2.60 -11.74 -15.18
C TRP A 24 2.00 -10.59 -15.98
N ASN A 25 1.40 -10.95 -17.11
CA ASN A 25 0.77 -10.02 -18.00
C ASN A 25 -0.59 -10.58 -18.45
N ILE A 26 -1.62 -9.74 -18.41
CA ILE A 26 -2.95 -10.05 -18.93
C ILE A 26 -3.29 -8.99 -19.98
N ALA A 27 -3.64 -9.42 -21.19
CA ALA A 27 -3.98 -8.52 -22.30
C ALA A 27 -2.92 -7.44 -22.59
N GLY A 28 -1.63 -7.75 -22.36
CA GLY A 28 -0.52 -6.80 -22.55
C GLY A 28 -0.29 -5.82 -21.39
N HIS A 29 -1.05 -5.94 -20.30
CA HIS A 29 -0.84 -5.17 -19.08
C HIS A 29 -0.20 -6.01 -17.98
N SER A 30 0.85 -5.46 -17.35
CA SER A 30 1.47 -6.11 -16.20
C SER A 30 0.52 -6.10 -15.01
N ILE A 31 0.37 -7.27 -14.39
CA ILE A 31 -0.39 -7.48 -13.16
C ILE A 31 0.55 -7.94 -12.02
N ALA A 32 1.82 -7.59 -12.13
CA ALA A 32 2.81 -7.88 -11.10
C ALA A 32 2.38 -7.25 -9.78
N PHE A 33 2.60 -7.98 -8.68
CA PHE A 33 2.38 -7.44 -7.35
C PHE A 33 3.59 -6.60 -6.96
N THR A 34 3.39 -5.28 -6.82
CA THR A 34 4.47 -4.31 -6.58
C THR A 34 4.62 -3.95 -5.10
N ASN A 35 5.73 -3.28 -4.75
CA ASN A 35 5.92 -2.66 -3.45
C ASN A 35 4.78 -1.66 -3.09
N SER A 36 4.29 -0.89 -4.06
CA SER A 36 3.15 0.01 -3.85
C SER A 36 1.84 -0.75 -3.59
N ALA A 37 1.59 -1.85 -4.33
CA ALA A 37 0.43 -2.71 -4.10
C ALA A 37 0.48 -3.40 -2.73
N LEU A 38 1.66 -3.78 -2.24
CA LEU A 38 1.86 -4.29 -0.88
C LEU A 38 1.39 -3.29 0.18
N TRP A 39 1.80 -2.03 0.06
CA TRP A 39 1.34 -0.99 0.99
C TRP A 39 -0.16 -0.75 0.91
N MET A 40 -0.76 -0.77 -0.28
CA MET A 40 -2.22 -0.69 -0.43
C MET A 40 -2.93 -1.86 0.26
N LEU A 41 -2.41 -3.08 0.14
CA LEU A 41 -2.95 -4.26 0.82
C LEU A 41 -2.85 -4.12 2.34
N ILE A 42 -1.71 -3.67 2.86
CA ILE A 42 -1.52 -3.42 4.30
C ILE A 42 -2.55 -2.39 4.78
N THR A 43 -2.72 -1.28 4.08
CA THR A 43 -3.72 -0.25 4.41
C THR A 43 -5.14 -0.84 4.43
N ALA A 44 -5.51 -1.63 3.43
CA ALA A 44 -6.82 -2.26 3.38
C ALA A 44 -7.05 -3.21 4.57
N VAL A 45 -6.05 -4.03 4.93
CA VAL A 45 -6.13 -4.94 6.08
C VAL A 45 -6.28 -4.16 7.39
N VAL A 46 -5.49 -3.09 7.58
CA VAL A 46 -5.59 -2.23 8.77
C VAL A 46 -6.97 -1.59 8.88
N LEU A 47 -7.48 -1.03 7.78
CA LEU A 47 -8.82 -0.44 7.75
C LEU A 47 -9.90 -1.49 8.05
N TRP A 48 -9.78 -2.68 7.48
CA TRP A 48 -10.71 -3.77 7.73
C TRP A 48 -10.72 -4.20 9.20
N LEU A 49 -9.55 -4.38 9.82
CA LEU A 49 -9.42 -4.69 11.25
C LEU A 49 -9.98 -3.57 12.13
N PHE A 50 -9.71 -2.32 11.77
CA PHE A 50 -10.25 -1.15 12.46
C PHE A 50 -11.79 -1.16 12.44
N MET A 51 -12.39 -1.38 11.27
CA MET A 51 -13.84 -1.49 11.09
C MET A 51 -14.45 -2.64 11.90
N LEU A 52 -13.82 -3.82 11.92
CA LEU A 52 -14.28 -4.94 12.73
C LEU A 52 -14.42 -4.58 14.22
N GLY A 53 -13.50 -3.77 14.75
CA GLY A 53 -13.58 -3.29 16.12
C GLY A 53 -14.68 -2.23 16.35
N GLY A 54 -14.92 -1.37 15.36
CA GLY A 54 -15.86 -0.24 15.45
C GLY A 54 -17.33 -0.61 15.23
N MET A 55 -17.62 -1.66 14.44
CA MET A 55 -18.96 -2.04 14.00
C MET A 55 -19.85 -2.72 15.06
N LYS A 56 -19.50 -2.68 16.35
CA LYS A 56 -20.30 -3.31 17.42
C LYS A 56 -21.65 -2.59 17.60
N ARG A 57 -22.73 -3.34 17.84
CA ARG A 57 -24.07 -2.76 18.06
C ARG A 57 -24.37 -2.62 19.54
N GLN A 58 -23.62 -1.76 20.22
CA GLN A 58 -23.80 -1.50 21.66
C GLN A 58 -24.68 -0.27 21.88
N LEU A 59 -25.54 -0.30 22.91
CA LEU A 59 -26.38 0.85 23.26
C LEU A 59 -25.55 2.06 23.71
N VAL A 60 -24.47 1.80 24.46
CA VAL A 60 -23.47 2.80 24.82
C VAL A 60 -22.18 2.46 24.07
N PRO A 61 -21.70 3.33 23.17
CA PRO A 61 -20.50 3.07 22.39
C PRO A 61 -19.24 2.93 23.25
N GLY A 62 -18.44 1.90 22.99
CA GLY A 62 -17.11 1.76 23.58
C GLY A 62 -16.08 2.71 22.96
N ARG A 63 -14.92 2.89 23.61
CA ARG A 63 -13.85 3.82 23.15
C ARG A 63 -13.42 3.58 21.70
N TRP A 64 -13.35 2.32 21.27
CA TRP A 64 -12.95 1.95 19.90
C TRP A 64 -14.00 2.29 18.84
N GLN A 65 -15.28 2.44 19.23
CA GLN A 65 -16.34 2.86 18.32
C GLN A 65 -16.37 4.38 18.11
N MET A 66 -15.69 5.11 19.00
CA MET A 66 -15.57 6.58 18.97
C MET A 66 -14.24 7.05 18.37
N ALA A 67 -13.28 6.14 18.19
CA ALA A 67 -12.04 6.39 17.46
C ALA A 67 -12.35 6.58 15.97
#